data_AF-A0A5D3FZJ9-F1
#
_entry.id   AF-A0A5D3FZJ9-F1
#
_cell.length_a   1.000
_cell.length_b   1.000
_cell.length_c   1.000
_cell.angle_alpha   90.00
_cell.angle_beta   90.00
_cell.angle_gamma   90.00
#
_symmetry.space_group_name_H-M   'P 1'
#
loop_
_entity.id
_entity.type
_entity.pdbx_description
1 polymer ?
#
loop_
_entity_poly.entity_id
_entity_poly.type
_entity_poly.pdbx_seq_one_letter_code
_entity_poly.pdbx_strand_id
1 'polypeptide(L)'
;MHIDTTLFQRANLFLVAESLLVVGYATIISSAKASGSPLSAADTEFAARVIIAFGLLLTLTWLYVGHRHLRFFKVIIRLCRERLPEFAETYTMRGRGPSSLPLLTYVLPCLAGAMWTALLVVT
;
A
#
# COMPACT_ATOMS: atom_id res chain seq x y z
N MET A 1 -8.22 -1.46 -21.36
CA MET A 1 -7.73 -2.62 -20.58
C MET A 1 -6.38 -2.40 -19.89
N HIS A 2 -5.48 -1.53 -20.37
CA HIS A 2 -4.14 -1.35 -19.80
C HIS A 2 -4.07 -0.63 -18.42
N ILE A 3 -5.11 0.11 -18.02
CA ILE A 3 -5.10 0.91 -16.78
C ILE A 3 -5.35 0.03 -15.53
N ASP A 4 -6.16 -1.02 -15.66
CA ASP A 4 -6.39 -1.95 -14.54
C ASP A 4 -5.09 -2.72 -14.22
N THR A 5 -4.36 -3.17 -15.25
CA THR A 5 -3.10 -3.90 -15.09
C THR A 5 -1.99 -3.07 -14.45
N THR A 6 -1.90 -1.78 -14.75
CA THR A 6 -0.87 -0.92 -14.17
C THR A 6 -1.11 -0.65 -12.69
N LEU A 7 -2.37 -0.54 -12.24
CA LEU A 7 -2.69 -0.39 -10.82
C LEU A 7 -2.37 -1.67 -10.04
N PHE A 8 -2.71 -2.84 -10.59
CA PHE A 8 -2.35 -4.13 -9.98
C PHE A 8 -0.83 -4.32 -9.86
N GLN A 9 -0.07 -4.00 -10.92
CA GLN A 9 1.39 -4.07 -10.88
C GLN A 9 1.98 -3.13 -9.83
N ARG A 10 1.49 -1.88 -9.75
CA ARG A 10 1.91 -0.93 -8.73
C ARG A 10 1.57 -1.41 -7.32
N ALA A 11 0.40 -2.03 -7.12
CA ALA A 11 -0.02 -2.54 -5.83
C ALA A 11 0.86 -3.71 -5.38
N ASN A 12 1.27 -4.59 -6.30
CA ASN A 12 2.25 -5.62 -6.01
C ASN A 12 3.61 -5.02 -5.60
N LEU A 13 4.10 -4.00 -6.30
CA LEU A 13 5.37 -3.35 -5.93
C LEU A 13 5.30 -2.73 -4.53
N PHE A 14 4.17 -2.10 -4.19
CA PHE A 14 3.92 -1.59 -2.84
C PHE A 14 3.98 -2.71 -1.79
N LEU A 15 3.27 -3.81 -2.01
CA LEU A 15 3.27 -4.95 -1.08
C LEU A 15 4.66 -5.59 -0.92
N VAL A 16 5.42 -5.68 -2.00
CA VAL A 16 6.81 -6.16 -1.95
C VAL A 16 7.66 -5.21 -1.10
N ALA A 17 7.58 -3.90 -1.34
CA ALA A 17 8.32 -2.92 -0.54
C ALA A 17 7.94 -2.98 0.96
N GLU A 18 6.65 -3.05 1.28
CA GLU A 18 6.14 -3.21 2.65
C GLU A 18 6.66 -4.50 3.30
N SER A 19 6.64 -5.62 2.57
CA SER A 19 7.15 -6.90 3.07
C SER A 19 8.65 -6.84 3.41
N LEU A 20 9.45 -6.15 2.58
CA LEU A 20 10.88 -5.98 2.81
C LEU A 20 11.14 -5.12 4.05
N LEU A 21 10.34 -4.06 4.27
CA LEU A 21 10.44 -3.24 5.48
C LEU A 21 10.09 -4.04 6.74
N VAL A 22 9.03 -4.86 6.70
CA VAL A 22 8.66 -5.74 7.81
C VAL A 22 9.74 -6.75 8.13
N VAL A 23 10.33 -7.38 7.10
CA VAL A 23 11.45 -8.32 7.27
C VAL A 23 12.68 -7.61 7.86
N GLY A 24 12.98 -6.39 7.41
CA GLY A 24 14.04 -5.56 7.97
C GLY A 24 13.82 -5.26 9.46
N TYR A 25 12.61 -4.84 9.82
CA TYR A 25 12.21 -4.59 11.21
C TYR A 25 12.37 -5.85 12.09
N ALA A 26 11.85 -6.99 11.64
CA ALA A 26 11.94 -8.25 12.36
C ALA A 26 13.39 -8.71 12.56
N THR A 27 14.25 -8.49 11.57
CA THR A 27 15.67 -8.83 11.63
C THR A 27 16.39 -8.00 12.68
N ILE A 28 16.16 -6.68 12.72
CA ILE A 28 16.76 -5.77 13.70
C ILE A 28 16.32 -6.10 15.13
N ILE A 29 15.03 -6.39 15.34
CA ILE A 29 14.55 -6.78 16.68
C ILE A 29 15.12 -8.13 17.10
N SER A 30 15.20 -9.08 16.18
CA SER A 30 15.74 -10.42 16.48
C SER A 30 17.23 -10.37 16.81
N SER A 31 18.02 -9.56 16.10
CA SER A 31 19.45 -9.42 16.37
C SER A 31 19.71 -8.76 17.71
N ALA A 32 18.95 -7.72 18.07
CA ALA A 32 19.10 -7.04 19.35
C ALA A 32 18.79 -7.93 20.56
N LYS A 33 17.76 -8.80 20.45
CA LYS A 33 17.46 -9.79 21.49
C LYS A 33 18.60 -10.80 21.70
N ALA A 34 19.31 -11.16 20.62
CA ALA A 34 20.41 -12.11 20.70
C ALA A 34 21.69 -11.51 21.33
N SER A 35 21.91 -10.20 21.20
CA SER A 35 23.16 -9.55 21.62
C SER A 35 23.23 -9.17 23.11
N GLY A 36 22.12 -9.18 23.86
CA GLY A 36 22.09 -9.05 25.34
C GLY A 36 22.70 -7.78 25.95
N SER A 37 23.21 -6.85 25.13
CA SER A 37 23.92 -5.64 25.55
C SER A 37 22.97 -4.44 25.64
N PRO A 38 22.89 -3.75 26.80
CA PRO A 38 22.00 -2.59 26.98
C PRO A 38 22.39 -1.37 26.15
N LEU A 39 23.67 -1.23 25.78
CA LEU A 39 24.11 -0.15 24.88
C LEU A 39 23.61 -0.37 23.44
N SER A 40 23.48 -1.63 23.01
CA SER A 40 22.94 -1.99 21.70
C SER A 40 21.43 -1.81 21.59
N ALA A 41 20.71 -1.76 22.72
CA ALA A 41 19.25 -1.69 22.73
C ALA A 41 18.71 -0.34 22.24
N ALA A 42 19.32 0.78 22.68
CA ALA A 42 18.91 2.12 22.29
C ALA A 42 19.12 2.39 20.78
N ASP A 43 20.26 1.96 20.24
CA ASP A 43 20.55 2.10 18.80
C ASP A 43 19.62 1.23 17.95
N THR A 44 19.28 0.04 18.45
CA THR A 44 18.30 -0.84 17.80
C THR A 44 16.91 -0.21 17.79
N GLU A 45 16.47 0.35 18.91
CA GLU A 45 15.17 0.99 19.04
C GLU A 45 15.07 2.20 18.10
N PHE A 46 16.13 3.00 18.00
CA PHE A 46 16.20 4.09 17.04
C PHE A 46 16.10 3.59 15.59
N ALA A 47 16.88 2.58 15.22
CA ALA A 47 16.82 1.98 13.88
C ALA A 47 15.43 1.39 13.57
N ALA A 48 14.78 0.75 14.54
CA ALA A 48 13.44 0.21 14.42
C ALA A 48 12.40 1.33 14.16
N ARG A 49 12.46 2.42 14.93
CA ARG A 49 11.60 3.60 14.73
C ARG A 49 11.79 4.24 13.35
N VAL A 50 13.02 4.28 12.84
CA VAL A 50 13.30 4.75 11.48
C VAL A 50 12.59 3.88 10.44
N ILE A 51 12.68 2.55 10.55
CA ILE A 51 11.98 1.65 9.62
C ILE A 51 10.46 1.84 9.69
N ILE A 52 9.90 1.95 10.89
CA ILE A 52 8.47 2.22 11.07
C ILE A 52 8.06 3.54 10.39
N ALA A 53 8.86 4.60 10.55
CA ALA A 53 8.60 5.88 9.91
C ALA A 53 8.61 5.78 8.38
N PHE A 54 9.53 5.01 7.80
CA PHE A 54 9.56 4.73 6.36
C PHE A 54 8.33 3.94 5.90
N GLY A 55 7.90 2.92 6.67
CA GLY A 55 6.69 2.15 6.39
C GLY A 55 5.43 3.03 6.38
N LEU A 56 5.27 3.89 7.39
CA LEU A 56 4.17 4.86 7.44
C LEU A 56 4.22 5.86 6.28
N LEU A 57 5.39 6.39 5.95
CA LEU A 57 5.55 7.36 4.86
C LEU A 57 5.23 6.72 3.50
N LEU A 58 5.67 5.49 3.28
CA LEU A 58 5.37 4.72 2.07
C LEU A 58 3.86 4.44 1.96
N THR A 59 3.24 3.99 3.06
CA THR A 59 1.80 3.76 3.15
C THR A 59 1.00 5.04 2.86
N LEU A 60 1.38 6.18 3.44
CA LEU A 60 0.72 7.47 3.19
C LEU A 60 0.88 7.92 1.74
N THR A 61 2.07 7.76 1.19
CA THR A 61 2.37 8.08 -0.22
C THR A 61 1.49 7.24 -1.15
N TRP A 62 1.38 5.93 -0.87
CA TRP A 62 0.50 5.04 -1.62
C TRP A 62 -0.96 5.47 -1.53
N LEU A 63 -1.46 5.77 -0.33
CA LEU A 63 -2.84 6.21 -0.11
C LEU A 63 -3.16 7.47 -0.93
N TYR A 64 -2.25 8.45 -0.93
CA TYR A 64 -2.40 9.68 -1.71
C TYR A 64 -2.39 9.44 -3.22
N VAL A 65 -1.39 8.71 -3.72
CA VAL A 65 -1.25 8.39 -5.15
C VAL A 65 -2.43 7.54 -5.63
N GLY A 66 -2.81 6.53 -4.86
CA GLY A 66 -3.93 5.66 -5.13
C GLY A 66 -5.27 6.40 -5.15
N HIS A 67 -5.51 7.29 -4.18
CA HIS A 67 -6.69 8.15 -4.15
C HIS A 67 -6.79 9.02 -5.41
N ARG A 68 -5.67 9.68 -5.78
CA ARG A 68 -5.60 10.51 -6.99
C ARG A 68 -5.86 9.69 -8.25
N HIS A 69 -5.29 8.50 -8.36
CA HIS A 69 -5.47 7.62 -9.50
C HIS A 69 -6.93 7.14 -9.63
N LEU A 70 -7.57 6.77 -8.53
CA LEU A 70 -8.99 6.39 -8.53
C LEU A 70 -9.90 7.55 -8.96
N ARG A 71 -9.64 8.78 -8.50
CA ARG A 71 -10.42 9.94 -8.94
C ARG A 71 -10.30 10.16 -10.44
N PHE A 72 -9.07 10.14 -10.96
CA PHE A 72 -8.82 10.32 -12.38
C PHE A 72 -9.47 9.21 -13.22
N PHE A 73 -9.36 7.96 -12.77
CA PHE A 73 -9.98 6.81 -13.43
C PHE A 73 -11.50 6.91 -13.51
N LYS A 74 -12.15 7.34 -12.42
CA LYS A 74 -13.62 7.57 -12.40
C LYS A 74 -14.04 8.63 -13.41
N VAL A 75 -13.26 9.70 -13.55
CA VAL A 75 -13.54 10.78 -14.53
C VAL A 75 -13.38 10.25 -15.96
N ILE A 76 -12.29 9.54 -16.26
CA ILE A 76 -12.07 8.95 -17.59
C ILE A 76 -13.20 7.97 -17.94
N ILE A 77 -13.56 7.07 -17.03
CA ILE A 77 -14.66 6.11 -17.28
C ILE A 77 -15.96 6.86 -17.60
N ARG A 78 -16.27 7.91 -16.83
CA ARG A 78 -17.47 8.73 -17.09
C ARG A 78 -17.43 9.34 -18.49
N LEU A 79 -16.32 9.99 -18.85
CA LEU A 79 -16.15 10.62 -20.17
C LEU A 79 -16.18 9.60 -21.31
N CYS A 80 -15.54 8.44 -21.16
CA CYS A 80 -15.58 7.38 -22.15
C CYS A 80 -16.99 6.84 -22.36
N ARG A 81 -17.78 6.71 -21.28
CA ARG A 81 -19.18 6.26 -21.38
C ARG A 81 -20.08 7.29 -22.06
N GLU A 82 -19.81 8.58 -21.89
CA GLU A 82 -20.57 9.67 -22.52
C GLU A 82 -20.19 9.90 -23.99
N ARG A 83 -18.91 9.70 -24.35
CA ARG A 83 -18.38 10.03 -25.68
C ARG A 83 -18.29 8.84 -26.65
N LEU A 84 -18.24 7.60 -26.14
CA LEU A 84 -18.14 6.40 -26.98
C LEU A 84 -19.28 5.41 -26.66
N PRO A 85 -20.32 5.34 -27.50
CA PRO A 85 -21.46 4.44 -27.27
C PRO A 85 -21.07 2.96 -27.30
N GLU A 86 -20.13 2.57 -28.17
CA GLU A 86 -19.57 1.21 -28.26
C GLU A 86 -18.89 0.77 -26.95
N PHE A 87 -18.24 1.71 -26.26
CA PHE A 87 -17.64 1.47 -24.96
C PHE A 87 -18.71 1.24 -23.90
N ALA A 88 -19.81 1.99 -23.94
CA ALA A 88 -20.92 1.83 -23.00
C ALA A 88 -21.58 0.44 -23.15
N GLU A 89 -21.81 -0.01 -24.38
CA GLU A 89 -22.42 -1.32 -24.67
C GLU A 89 -21.53 -2.47 -24.18
N THR A 90 -20.22 -2.41 -24.49
CA THR A 90 -19.24 -3.39 -24.02
C THR A 90 -19.09 -3.38 -22.49
N TYR A 91 -19.18 -2.20 -21.86
CA TYR A 91 -19.09 -2.07 -20.41
C TYR A 91 -20.31 -2.65 -19.69
N THR A 92 -21.49 -2.64 -20.31
CA THR A 92 -22.69 -3.30 -19.75
C THR A 92 -22.64 -4.82 -19.84
N MET A 93 -21.91 -5.37 -20.81
CA MET A 93 -21.65 -6.81 -20.92
C MET A 93 -20.57 -7.31 -19.95
N ARG A 94 -19.72 -6.41 -19.42
CA ARG A 94 -18.74 -6.76 -18.38
C ARG A 94 -19.50 -7.13 -17.11
N GLY A 95 -19.41 -8.39 -16.69
CA GLY A 95 -20.10 -8.91 -15.51
C GLY A 95 -19.96 -7.96 -14.31
N ARG A 96 -21.09 -7.69 -13.64
CA ARG A 96 -21.20 -6.83 -12.44
C ARG A 96 -20.48 -7.46 -11.24
N GLY A 97 -19.15 -7.58 -11.32
CA GLY A 97 -18.32 -7.92 -10.18
C GLY A 97 -18.04 -6.69 -9.31
N PRO A 98 -17.83 -6.86 -7.99
CA PRO A 98 -17.36 -5.79 -7.15
C PRO A 98 -16.02 -5.26 -7.67
N SER A 99 -15.89 -3.94 -7.77
CA SER A 99 -14.62 -3.33 -8.20
C SER A 99 -13.55 -3.62 -7.15
N SER A 100 -12.51 -4.36 -7.53
CA SER A 100 -11.34 -4.63 -6.68
C SER A 100 -10.44 -3.41 -6.49
N LEU A 101 -10.58 -2.39 -7.34
CA LEU A 101 -9.79 -1.17 -7.32
C LEU A 101 -9.85 -0.40 -5.98
N PRO A 102 -11.02 -0.11 -5.39
CA PRO A 102 -11.09 0.52 -4.07
C PRO A 102 -10.49 -0.35 -2.96
N LEU A 103 -10.63 -1.68 -3.04
CA LEU A 103 -10.03 -2.59 -2.07
C LEU A 103 -8.49 -2.48 -2.09
N LEU A 104 -7.88 -2.58 -3.27
CA LEU A 104 -6.42 -2.44 -3.44
C LEU A 104 -5.91 -1.05 -3.04
N THR A 105 -6.72 -0.02 -3.28
CA THR A 105 -6.31 1.37 -3.05
C THR A 105 -6.43 1.82 -1.61
N TYR A 106 -7.40 1.30 -0.85
CA TYR A 106 -7.66 1.75 0.53
C TYR A 106 -7.42 0.66 1.56
N VAL A 107 -7.91 -0.56 1.32
CA VAL A 107 -7.87 -1.61 2.37
C VAL A 107 -6.44 -2.05 2.64
N LEU A 108 -5.66 -2.34 1.58
CA LEU A 108 -4.25 -2.73 1.75
C LEU A 108 -3.40 -1.69 2.49
N PRO A 109 -3.34 -0.41 2.08
CA PRO A 109 -2.57 0.58 2.81
C PRO A 109 -3.14 0.88 4.20
N CYS A 110 -4.46 0.80 4.42
CA CYS A 110 -5.01 0.94 5.77
C CYS A 110 -4.54 -0.20 6.69
N LEU A 111 -4.48 -1.44 6.20
CA LEU A 111 -3.94 -2.57 6.96
C LEU A 111 -2.44 -2.40 7.25
N ALA A 112 -1.65 -1.99 6.24
CA ALA A 112 -0.23 -1.72 6.43
C ALA A 112 0.00 -0.58 7.44
N GLY A 113 -0.76 0.50 7.33
CA GLY A 113 -0.70 1.62 8.28
C GLY A 113 -1.11 1.22 9.69
N ALA A 114 -2.16 0.39 9.84
CA ALA A 114 -2.57 -0.14 11.13
C ALA A 114 -1.48 -1.01 11.76
N MET A 115 -0.79 -1.84 10.96
CA MET A 115 0.35 -2.62 11.41
C MET A 115 1.50 -1.73 11.88
N TRP A 116 1.94 -0.75 11.08
CA TRP A 116 3.04 0.14 11.46
C TRP A 116 2.72 1.01 12.68
N THR A 117 1.49 1.51 12.78
CA THR A 117 1.06 2.26 13.97
C THR A 117 1.01 1.37 15.21
N ALA A 118 0.54 0.12 15.10
CA ALA A 118 0.60 -0.83 16.21
C ALA A 118 2.04 -1.12 16.64
N LEU A 119 2.96 -1.33 15.69
CA LEU A 119 4.39 -1.51 15.99
C LEU A 119 5.01 -0.27 16.65
N LEU A 120 4.61 0.93 16.24
CA LEU A 120 5.07 2.18 16.85
C LEU A 120 4.60 2.36 18.30
N VAL A 121 3.40 1.87 18.64
CA VAL A 121 2.85 1.95 20.00
C VAL A 121 3.52 0.93 20.93
N VAL A 122 3.93 -0.21 20.39
CA VAL A 122 4.57 -1.30 21.16
C VAL A 122 6.07 -1.08 21.35
N THR A 123 6.73 -0.33 20.45
CA THR A 123 8.17 -0.04 20.49
C THR A 123 8.43 1.24 21.29
#